data_AF-A0A4V3JQH1-F1
#
_entry.id   AF-A0A4V3JQH1-F1
#
_cell.length_a   1.000
_cell.length_b   1.000
_cell.length_c   1.000
_cell.angle_alpha   90.00
_cell.angle_beta   90.00
_cell.angle_gamma   90.00
#
_symmetry.space_group_name_H-M   'P 1'
#
loop_
_entity.id
_entity.type
_entity.pdbx_description
1 polymer ?
#
loop_
_entity_poly.entity_id
_entity_poly.type
_entity_poly.pdbx_seq_one_letter_code
_entity_poly.pdbx_strand_id
1 'polypeptide(L)'
;MDKKSIYILLVFLFSFGLYSQTNVLDYKTKNKSNEVERTYLLDLLRANLTKEFKQEFVFVVEHFKLSGDFAWFRGTAKRKDGKEIELAEDLPYDCCHVEALYKRVNGKWQIAESAAFSTDVWWDGIQLRYPKAAKEIFQE
;
A
#
# COMPACT_ATOMS: atom_id res chain seq x y z
N MET A 1 15.67 -26.74 42.60
CA MET A 1 14.68 -26.12 41.70
C MET A 1 13.48 -27.05 41.68
N ASP A 2 12.38 -26.65 42.30
CA ASP A 2 11.26 -27.55 42.53
C ASP A 2 10.53 -27.89 41.22
N LYS A 3 9.97 -29.09 41.11
CA LYS A 3 9.24 -29.54 39.90
C LYS A 3 8.18 -28.52 39.47
N LYS A 4 7.51 -27.85 40.41
CA LYS A 4 6.56 -26.75 40.14
C LYS A 4 7.21 -25.54 39.45
N SER A 5 8.43 -25.17 39.82
CA SER A 5 9.19 -24.08 39.20
C SER A 5 9.62 -24.41 37.77
N ILE A 6 9.87 -25.69 37.47
CA ILE A 6 10.18 -26.16 36.11
C ILE A 6 8.96 -26.06 35.18
N TYR A 7 7.76 -26.42 35.66
CA TYR A 7 6.52 -26.30 34.87
C TYR A 7 6.16 -24.85 34.57
N ILE A 8 6.39 -23.91 35.50
CA ILE A 8 6.14 -22.47 35.28
C ILE A 8 7.09 -21.90 34.22
N LEU A 9 8.36 -22.32 34.23
CA LEU A 9 9.35 -21.90 33.24
C LEU A 9 9.01 -22.41 31.82
N LEU A 10 8.49 -23.63 31.71
CA LEU A 10 8.07 -24.23 30.44
C LEU A 10 6.84 -23.56 29.81
N VAL A 11 5.89 -23.08 30.62
CA VAL A 11 4.71 -22.33 30.13
C VAL A 11 5.09 -20.94 29.62
N PHE A 12 6.08 -20.29 30.25
CA PHE A 12 6.55 -18.96 29.84
C PHE A 12 7.34 -18.99 28.52
N LEU A 13 8.09 -20.07 28.25
CA LEU A 13 8.86 -20.23 27.00
C LEU A 13 7.98 -20.50 25.77
N PHE A 14 6.74 -20.97 25.94
CA PHE A 14 5.81 -21.20 24.82
C PHE A 14 5.05 -19.94 24.38
N SER A 15 5.15 -18.84 25.14
CA SER A 15 4.43 -17.58 24.84
C SER A 15 5.19 -16.65 23.90
N PHE A 16 6.45 -16.93 23.61
CA PHE A 16 7.31 -16.09 22.77
C PHE A 16 7.60 -16.78 21.44
N GLY A 17 6.94 -16.33 20.37
CA GLY A 17 7.47 -16.52 19.02
C GLY A 17 6.52 -17.02 17.94
N LEU A 18 5.29 -16.51 17.87
CA LEU A 18 4.61 -16.42 16.57
C LEU A 18 4.97 -15.08 15.95
N TYR A 19 6.20 -14.94 15.47
CA TYR A 19 6.47 -13.95 14.42
C TYR A 19 5.71 -14.45 13.19
N SER A 20 4.54 -13.89 12.95
CA SER A 20 3.83 -14.10 11.70
C SER A 20 4.75 -13.64 10.58
N GLN A 21 5.29 -14.57 9.80
CA GLN A 21 5.80 -14.24 8.47
C GLN A 21 4.59 -13.73 7.68
N THR A 22 4.46 -12.42 7.59
CA THR A 22 3.39 -11.81 6.82
C THR A 22 3.69 -12.05 5.34
N ASN A 23 3.05 -13.08 4.78
CA ASN A 23 3.15 -13.40 3.35
C ASN A 23 2.92 -12.14 2.50
N VAL A 24 3.81 -11.93 1.54
CA VAL A 24 3.67 -10.84 0.57
C VAL A 24 2.79 -11.34 -0.57
N LEU A 25 1.68 -10.64 -0.79
CA LEU A 25 0.75 -10.92 -1.89
C LEU A 25 1.01 -9.92 -3.01
N ASP A 26 1.12 -10.41 -4.23
CA ASP A 26 1.28 -9.58 -5.43
C ASP A 26 -0.06 -9.40 -6.15
N TYR A 27 -0.53 -8.15 -6.17
CA TYR A 27 -1.78 -7.71 -6.77
C TYR A 27 -1.55 -6.94 -8.08
N LYS A 28 -0.34 -6.94 -8.64
CA LYS A 28 -0.05 -6.32 -9.94
C LYS A 28 -1.03 -6.83 -11.00
N THR A 29 -1.13 -8.15 -11.13
CA THR A 29 -2.05 -8.82 -12.05
C THR A 29 -3.36 -9.17 -11.33
N LYS A 30 -4.48 -8.78 -11.95
CA LYS A 30 -5.82 -9.11 -11.43
C LYS A 30 -6.14 -10.59 -11.66
N ASN A 31 -6.69 -11.24 -10.65
CA ASN A 31 -7.22 -12.60 -10.71
C ASN A 31 -8.46 -12.73 -9.82
N LYS A 32 -9.13 -13.89 -9.84
CA LYS A 32 -10.36 -14.13 -9.06
C LYS A 32 -10.18 -13.96 -7.56
N SER A 33 -9.01 -14.31 -7.01
CA SER A 33 -8.75 -14.21 -5.57
C SER A 33 -8.48 -12.79 -5.08
N ASN A 34 -7.97 -11.90 -5.93
CA ASN A 34 -7.61 -10.54 -5.52
C ASN A 34 -8.55 -9.45 -6.07
N GLU A 35 -9.44 -9.78 -7.02
CA GLU A 35 -10.24 -8.80 -7.76
C GLU A 35 -10.99 -7.82 -6.85
N VAL A 36 -11.67 -8.30 -5.81
CA VAL A 36 -12.48 -7.44 -4.93
C VAL A 36 -11.62 -6.44 -4.17
N GLU A 37 -10.59 -6.91 -3.46
CA GLU A 37 -9.73 -6.05 -2.64
C GLU A 37 -8.84 -5.15 -3.49
N ARG A 38 -8.27 -5.68 -4.58
CA ARG A 38 -7.48 -4.92 -5.55
C ARG A 38 -8.30 -3.78 -6.14
N THR A 39 -9.54 -4.06 -6.55
CA THR A 39 -10.42 -3.05 -7.15
C THR A 39 -10.76 -1.98 -6.11
N TYR A 40 -11.12 -2.37 -4.89
CA TYR A 40 -11.42 -1.45 -3.80
C TYR A 40 -10.26 -0.49 -3.48
N LEU A 41 -9.03 -1.00 -3.35
CA LEU A 41 -7.86 -0.17 -3.10
C LEU A 41 -7.60 0.83 -4.24
N LEU A 42 -7.70 0.39 -5.49
CA LEU A 42 -7.55 1.27 -6.65
C LEU A 42 -8.73 2.25 -6.79
N ASP A 43 -9.93 1.91 -6.34
CA ASP A 43 -11.08 2.82 -6.26
C ASP A 43 -10.86 3.93 -5.24
N LEU A 44 -10.29 3.61 -4.07
CA LEU A 44 -9.94 4.63 -3.07
C LEU A 44 -8.99 5.67 -3.67
N LEU A 45 -7.95 5.22 -4.36
CA LEU A 45 -6.99 6.12 -4.99
C LEU A 45 -7.61 6.89 -6.16
N ARG A 46 -8.40 6.23 -7.03
CA ARG A 46 -9.14 6.93 -8.10
C ARG A 46 -10.04 8.02 -7.53
N ALA A 47 -10.80 7.73 -6.49
CA ALA A 47 -11.67 8.73 -5.86
C ALA A 47 -10.89 9.92 -5.27
N ASN A 48 -9.73 9.65 -4.66
CA ASN A 48 -8.84 10.69 -4.15
C ASN A 48 -8.35 11.61 -5.30
N LEU A 49 -7.73 11.03 -6.33
CA LEU A 49 -7.18 11.81 -7.44
C LEU A 49 -8.27 12.51 -8.26
N THR A 50 -9.43 11.89 -8.49
CA THR A 50 -10.54 12.55 -9.18
C THR A 50 -11.03 13.78 -8.40
N LYS A 51 -11.04 13.70 -7.06
CA LYS A 51 -11.41 14.85 -6.23
C LYS A 51 -10.37 15.97 -6.33
N GLU A 52 -9.09 15.63 -6.38
CA GLU A 52 -7.98 16.58 -6.46
C GLU A 52 -7.89 17.25 -7.85
N PHE A 53 -7.79 16.45 -8.90
CA PHE A 53 -7.52 16.91 -10.27
C PHE A 53 -8.78 17.12 -11.13
N LYS A 54 -9.98 16.85 -10.60
CA LYS A 54 -11.28 17.03 -11.28
C LYS A 54 -11.42 16.26 -12.60
N GLN A 55 -10.71 15.14 -12.72
CA GLN A 55 -10.74 14.27 -13.90
C GLN A 55 -10.67 12.79 -13.49
N GLU A 56 -11.25 11.91 -14.31
CA GLU A 56 -11.30 10.47 -13.99
C GLU A 56 -10.06 9.73 -14.51
N PHE A 57 -9.52 8.83 -13.69
CA PHE A 57 -8.29 8.09 -14.00
C PHE A 57 -8.49 6.58 -14.11
N VAL A 58 -7.60 5.95 -14.87
CA VAL A 58 -7.29 4.52 -14.86
C VAL A 58 -5.81 4.34 -14.61
N PHE A 59 -5.42 3.21 -14.01
CA PHE A 59 -4.04 2.95 -13.63
C PHE A 59 -3.43 1.80 -14.42
N VAL A 60 -2.23 2.04 -14.95
CA VAL A 60 -1.31 0.98 -15.37
C VAL A 60 -0.53 0.56 -14.13
N VAL A 61 -0.79 -0.63 -13.63
CA VAL A 61 -0.21 -1.12 -12.37
C VAL A 61 1.18 -1.69 -12.61
N GLU A 62 2.19 -1.06 -12.04
CA GLU A 62 3.60 -1.47 -12.18
C GLU A 62 4.05 -2.30 -10.99
N HIS A 63 3.61 -1.91 -9.79
CA HIS A 63 3.91 -2.59 -8.54
C HIS A 63 2.71 -2.49 -7.61
N PHE A 64 2.28 -3.63 -7.06
CA PHE A 64 1.19 -3.63 -6.09
C PHE A 64 1.32 -4.81 -5.14
N LYS A 65 1.95 -4.60 -3.98
CA LYS A 65 2.20 -5.68 -3.01
C LYS A 65 1.53 -5.38 -1.67
N LEU A 66 1.06 -6.43 -1.01
CA LEU A 66 0.38 -6.36 0.28
C LEU A 66 1.05 -7.30 1.28
N SER A 67 1.09 -6.89 2.53
CA SER A 67 1.56 -7.72 3.63
C SER A 67 0.93 -7.25 4.94
N GLY A 68 0.24 -8.16 5.64
CA GLY A 68 -0.51 -7.83 6.85
C GLY A 68 -1.56 -6.74 6.61
N ASP A 69 -1.45 -5.64 7.35
CA ASP A 69 -2.36 -4.50 7.29
C ASP A 69 -1.89 -3.37 6.36
N PHE A 70 -0.90 -3.63 5.50
CA PHE A 70 -0.34 -2.63 4.59
C PHE A 70 -0.35 -3.09 3.14
N ALA A 71 -0.52 -2.13 2.24
CA ALA A 71 -0.41 -2.31 0.80
C ALA A 71 0.38 -1.15 0.19
N TRP A 72 1.30 -1.43 -0.72
CA TRP A 72 2.03 -0.43 -1.47
C TRP A 72 1.71 -0.57 -2.95
N PHE A 73 1.23 0.53 -3.53
CA PHE A 73 0.94 0.65 -4.96
C PHE A 73 1.88 1.66 -5.58
N ARG A 74 2.38 1.33 -6.77
CA ARG A 74 3.02 2.23 -7.70
C ARG A 74 2.55 1.93 -9.12
N GLY A 75 2.30 2.96 -9.89
CA GLY A 75 2.03 2.83 -11.31
C GLY A 75 1.85 4.17 -12.01
N THR A 76 1.36 4.08 -13.24
CA THR A 76 1.12 5.25 -14.09
C THR A 76 -0.38 5.52 -14.18
N ALA A 77 -0.80 6.77 -13.98
CA ALA A 77 -2.16 7.20 -14.25
C ALA A 77 -2.35 7.59 -15.72
N LYS A 78 -3.54 7.30 -16.24
CA LYS A 78 -4.04 7.79 -17.53
C LYS A 78 -5.44 8.31 -17.33
N ARG A 79 -5.87 9.30 -18.09
CA ARG A 79 -7.28 9.67 -18.09
C ARG A 79 -8.13 8.54 -18.65
N LYS A 80 -9.28 8.34 -18.02
CA LYS A 80 -10.23 7.32 -18.43
C LYS A 80 -10.83 7.58 -19.81
N ASP A 81 -10.94 8.85 -20.21
CA ASP A 81 -11.42 9.27 -21.54
C ASP A 81 -10.36 9.17 -22.65
N GLY A 82 -9.12 8.78 -22.30
CA GLY A 82 -8.01 8.61 -23.25
C GLY A 82 -7.33 9.91 -23.67
N LYS A 83 -7.74 11.07 -23.14
CA LYS A 83 -7.07 12.35 -23.39
C LYS A 83 -5.80 12.50 -22.55
N GLU A 84 -5.02 13.54 -22.84
CA GLU A 84 -3.87 13.94 -22.03
C GLU A 84 -4.31 14.45 -20.65
N ILE A 85 -3.55 14.11 -19.61
CA ILE A 85 -3.81 14.55 -18.24
C ILE A 85 -3.69 16.08 -18.19
N GLU A 86 -4.75 16.74 -17.73
CA GLU A 86 -4.73 18.18 -17.49
C GLU A 86 -4.18 18.42 -16.08
N LEU A 87 -3.05 19.11 -15.98
CA LEU A 87 -2.40 19.51 -14.73
C LEU A 87 -2.28 21.03 -14.70
N ALA A 88 -2.32 21.60 -13.50
CA ALA A 88 -2.17 23.05 -13.34
C ALA A 88 -0.75 23.48 -13.73
N GLU A 89 -0.62 24.44 -14.63
CA GLU A 89 0.67 24.88 -15.20
C GLU A 89 1.57 25.60 -14.17
N ASP A 90 0.99 26.10 -13.09
CA ASP A 90 1.68 26.81 -12.01
C ASP A 90 2.33 25.89 -10.97
N LEU A 91 2.07 24.59 -11.04
CA LEU A 91 2.63 23.58 -10.15
C LEU A 91 3.64 22.71 -10.90
N PRO A 92 4.78 22.36 -10.26
CA PRO A 92 5.82 21.55 -10.88
C PRO A 92 5.41 20.07 -10.83
N TYR A 93 4.43 19.68 -11.63
CA TYR A 93 4.04 18.29 -11.74
C TYR A 93 4.93 17.55 -12.76
N ASP A 94 5.36 16.34 -12.40
CA ASP A 94 6.05 15.43 -13.30
C ASP A 94 5.16 14.21 -13.57
N CYS A 95 4.43 14.29 -14.68
CA CYS A 95 3.49 13.25 -15.06
C CYS A 95 4.23 11.94 -15.39
N CYS A 96 3.66 10.75 -15.19
CA CYS A 96 2.29 10.45 -14.80
C CYS A 96 2.24 9.48 -13.61
N HIS A 97 3.31 9.53 -12.82
CA HIS A 97 3.59 8.61 -11.74
C HIS A 97 2.60 8.77 -10.60
N VAL A 98 2.13 7.66 -10.04
CA VAL A 98 1.22 7.67 -8.89
C VAL A 98 1.58 6.55 -7.94
N GLU A 99 1.62 6.89 -6.66
CA GLU A 99 1.96 5.97 -5.59
C GLU A 99 1.02 6.13 -4.41
N ALA A 100 0.76 5.03 -3.71
CA ALA A 100 -0.07 5.03 -2.52
C ALA A 100 0.36 3.94 -1.54
N LEU A 101 0.52 4.34 -0.28
CA LEU A 101 0.53 3.44 0.86
C LEU A 101 -0.89 3.37 1.41
N TYR A 102 -1.41 2.16 1.54
CA TYR A 102 -2.66 1.90 2.23
C TYR A 102 -2.39 1.24 3.57
N LYS A 103 -3.28 1.52 4.52
CA LYS A 103 -3.29 0.89 5.84
C LYS A 103 -4.68 0.40 6.17
N ARG A 104 -4.77 -0.81 6.71
CA ARG A 104 -6.00 -1.35 7.26
C ARG A 104 -6.17 -0.87 8.70
N VAL A 105 -7.28 -0.21 8.99
CA VAL A 105 -7.64 0.30 10.32
C VAL A 105 -9.04 -0.23 10.66
N ASN A 106 -9.15 -0.98 11.76
CA ASN A 106 -10.41 -1.60 12.20
C ASN A 106 -11.07 -2.43 11.08
N GLY A 107 -10.28 -3.19 10.33
CA GLY A 107 -10.74 -4.05 9.24
C GLY A 107 -11.08 -3.33 7.92
N LYS A 108 -10.88 -2.01 7.82
CA LYS A 108 -11.16 -1.23 6.61
C LYS A 108 -9.88 -0.64 6.03
N TRP A 109 -9.71 -0.71 4.71
CA TRP A 109 -8.58 -0.04 4.05
C TRP A 109 -8.81 1.46 3.94
N GLN A 110 -7.72 2.20 4.11
CA GLN A 110 -7.66 3.64 3.97
C GLN A 110 -6.33 4.00 3.28
N ILE A 111 -6.30 5.11 2.57
CA ILE A 111 -5.04 5.70 2.09
C ILE A 111 -4.33 6.28 3.31
N ALA A 112 -3.12 5.79 3.58
CA ALA A 112 -2.26 6.31 4.63
C ALA A 112 -1.43 7.48 4.12
N GLU A 113 -0.80 7.31 2.96
CA GLU A 113 -0.14 8.39 2.20
C GLU A 113 -0.28 8.11 0.70
N SER A 114 -0.35 9.15 -0.11
CA SER A 114 -0.35 9.05 -1.57
C SER A 114 0.20 10.32 -2.18
N ALA A 115 0.86 10.19 -3.32
CA ALA A 115 1.14 11.32 -4.20
C ALA A 115 0.93 10.91 -5.65
N ALA A 116 0.60 11.91 -6.47
CA ALA A 116 0.50 11.79 -7.90
C ALA A 116 1.32 12.91 -8.54
N PHE A 117 1.99 12.58 -9.63
CA PHE A 117 2.71 13.52 -10.48
C PHE A 117 3.82 14.29 -9.76
N SER A 118 4.47 13.66 -8.78
CA SER A 118 5.55 14.29 -8.00
C SER A 118 6.86 14.33 -8.78
N THR A 119 7.58 15.45 -8.70
CA THR A 119 8.94 15.61 -9.25
C THR A 119 10.01 14.84 -8.47
N ASP A 120 9.75 14.58 -7.19
CA ASP A 120 10.74 14.03 -6.25
C ASP A 120 10.29 12.70 -5.64
N VAL A 121 11.25 12.03 -5.01
CA VAL A 121 11.10 10.78 -4.26
C VAL A 121 10.38 11.03 -2.92
N TRP A 122 9.12 11.43 -2.96
CA TRP A 122 8.32 11.76 -1.77
C TRP A 122 8.16 10.57 -0.81
N TRP A 123 8.23 9.34 -1.36
CA TRP A 123 8.12 8.10 -0.61
C TRP A 123 9.35 7.78 0.23
N ASP A 124 10.43 8.55 0.10
CA ASP A 124 11.57 8.40 1.00
C ASP A 124 11.13 8.61 2.46
N GLY A 125 11.66 7.76 3.33
CA GLY A 125 11.28 7.71 4.74
C GLY A 125 9.88 7.13 5.04
N ILE A 126 9.09 6.67 4.07
CA ILE A 126 7.80 5.99 4.35
C ILE A 126 8.00 4.83 5.34
N GLN A 127 9.05 4.02 5.17
CA GLN A 127 9.32 2.90 6.07
C GLN A 127 9.65 3.35 7.51
N LEU A 128 10.20 4.55 7.68
CA LEU A 128 10.45 5.13 9.02
C LEU A 128 9.14 5.61 9.65
N ARG A 129 8.24 6.20 8.87
CA ARG A 129 6.91 6.65 9.33
C ARG A 129 5.95 5.49 9.58
N TYR A 130 6.11 4.37 8.86
CA TYR A 130 5.30 3.16 8.96
C TYR A 130 6.16 1.92 9.23
N PRO A 131 6.78 1.80 10.42
CA PRO A 131 7.71 0.70 10.74
C PRO A 131 7.05 -0.69 10.80
N LYS A 132 5.71 -0.75 10.78
CA LYS A 132 4.93 -2.00 10.72
C LYS A 132 4.64 -2.46 9.28
N ALA A 133 4.90 -1.63 8.27
CA ALA A 133 4.82 -2.06 6.89
C ALA A 133 6.03 -2.95 6.58
N ALA A 134 5.77 -4.15 6.06
CA ALA A 134 6.84 -5.07 5.68
C ALA A 134 7.70 -4.45 4.56
N LYS A 135 9.02 -4.49 4.67
CA LYS A 135 9.92 -3.83 3.70
C LYS A 135 9.77 -4.39 2.29
N GLU A 136 9.40 -5.66 2.21
CA GLU A 136 9.22 -6.46 1.01
C GLU A 136 8.08 -5.92 0.13
N ILE A 137 7.10 -5.20 0.69
CA ILE A 137 6.05 -4.58 -0.13
C ILE A 137 6.57 -3.39 -0.94
N PHE A 138 7.77 -2.86 -0.66
CA PHE A 138 8.37 -1.73 -1.39
C PHE A 138 9.42 -2.15 -2.40
N GLN A 139 9.88 -3.41 -2.35
CA GLN A 139 10.92 -3.94 -3.22
C GLN A 139 10.32 -4.45 -4.52
N GLU A 140 11.00 -4.22 -5.66
CA GLU A 140 10.63 -4.77 -6.98
C GLU A 140 10.54 -6.30 -7.01
#